data_AF-A0A917MZG4-F1
#
_entry.id   AF-A0A917MZG4-F1
#
_cell.length_a   1.000
_cell.length_b   1.000
_cell.length_c   1.000
_cell.angle_alpha   90.00
_cell.angle_beta   90.00
_cell.angle_gamma   90.00
#
_symmetry.space_group_name_H-M   'P 1'
#
loop_
_entity.id
_entity.type
_entity.pdbx_description
1 polymer ?
#
loop_
_entity_poly.entity_id
_entity_poly.type
_entity_poly.pdbx_seq_one_letter_code
_entity_poly.pdbx_strand_id
1 'polypeptide(L)' 'MSTKIQGTVKFFNEEKRFGFIKHNDSSQETFVHQKGLIDEIKQNDVVEFDIEQGKKGPNAINVKVVG' A
#
# COMPACT_ATOMS: atom_id res chain seq x y z
N MET A 1 -7.64 -17.50 3.97
CA MET A 1 -8.05 -16.27 4.69
C MET A 1 -7.03 -15.21 4.32
N SER A 2 -7.39 -14.24 3.51
CA SER A 2 -6.50 -13.13 3.17
C SER A 2 -6.62 -12.09 4.29
N THR A 3 -5.54 -11.87 5.05
CA THR A 3 -5.52 -10.87 6.11
C THR A 3 -5.33 -9.51 5.47
N LYS A 4 -6.44 -8.79 5.29
CA LYS A 4 -6.41 -7.44 4.75
C LYS A 4 -5.91 -6.46 5.81
N ILE A 5 -4.94 -5.64 5.43
CA ILE A 5 -4.31 -4.64 6.30
C ILE A 5 -4.79 -3.26 5.86
N GLN A 6 -5.11 -2.42 6.84
CA GLN A 6 -5.47 -1.04 6.59
C GLN A 6 -4.30 -0.12 6.93
N GLY A 7 -4.12 0.89 6.11
CA GLY A 7 -3.08 1.87 6.29
C GLY A 7 -3.40 3.19 5.62
N THR A 8 -2.52 4.15 5.85
CA THR A 8 -2.60 5.48 5.26
C THR A 8 -1.42 5.66 4.32
N VAL A 9 -1.69 6.13 3.11
CA VAL A 9 -0.65 6.40 2.11
C VAL A 9 0.22 7.56 2.60
N LYS A 10 1.45 7.26 3.01
CA LYS A 10 2.39 8.27 3.49
C LYS A 10 2.92 9.11 2.33
N PHE A 11 3.18 8.45 1.21
CA PHE A 11 3.73 9.05 0.01
C PHE A 11 3.50 8.13 -1.19
N PHE A 12 3.11 8.70 -2.32
CA PHE A 12 3.06 8.00 -3.60
C PHE A 12 3.60 8.91 -4.68
N ASN A 13 4.54 8.40 -5.48
CA ASN A 13 5.10 9.10 -6.62
C ASN A 13 4.52 8.50 -7.90
N GLU A 14 3.64 9.24 -8.56
CA GLU A 14 2.98 8.81 -9.80
C GLU A 14 3.96 8.71 -10.97
N GLU A 15 4.97 9.58 -11.04
CA GLU A 15 5.99 9.57 -12.10
C GLU A 15 6.88 8.32 -12.02
N LYS A 16 7.32 7.99 -10.80
CA LYS A 16 8.18 6.83 -10.53
C LYS A 16 7.39 5.55 -10.24
N ARG A 17 6.06 5.65 -10.10
CA ARG A 17 5.09 4.55 -9.94
C ARG A 17 5.32 3.70 -8.68
N PHE A 18 5.80 4.32 -7.61
CA PHE A 18 5.99 3.67 -6.30
C PHE A 18 5.62 4.58 -5.15
N GLY A 19 5.36 3.98 -3.98
CA GLY A 19 5.09 4.72 -2.75
C GLY A 19 5.32 3.87 -1.51
N PHE A 20 4.86 4.42 -0.39
CA PHE A 20 4.87 3.78 0.91
C PHE A 20 3.53 3.97 1.62
N ILE A 21 3.00 2.88 2.16
CA ILE A 21 1.80 2.87 2.97
C ILE A 21 2.22 2.61 4.41
N LYS A 22 1.81 3.51 5.31
CA LYS A 22 2.02 3.35 6.74
C LYS A 22 0.86 2.57 7.32
N HIS A 23 1.14 1.53 8.08
CA HIS A 23 0.10 0.73 8.75
C HIS A 23 -0.59 1.55 9.83
N ASN A 24 -1.88 1.32 10.04
CA ASN A 24 -2.60 2.01 11.12
C ASN A 24 -2.27 1.43 12.50
N ASP A 25 -2.14 0.10 12.58
CA ASP A 25 -1.88 -0.62 13.83
C ASP A 25 -0.40 -0.65 14.24
N SER A 26 0.50 -0.16 13.39
CA SER A 26 1.95 -0.26 13.60
C SER A 26 2.71 0.89 12.94
N SER A 27 3.92 1.17 13.42
CA SER A 27 4.87 2.06 12.72
C SER A 27 5.55 1.41 11.52
N GLN A 28 5.05 0.25 11.07
CA GLN A 28 5.54 -0.42 9.87
C GLN A 28 5.10 0.32 8.60
N GLU A 29 6.02 0.39 7.65
CA GLU A 29 5.79 0.96 6.33
C GLU A 29 5.96 -0.15 5.31
N THR A 30 4.98 -0.32 4.44
CA THR A 30 5.02 -1.29 3.35
C THR A 30 5.23 -0.56 2.04
N PHE A 31 6.15 -1.09 1.25
CA PHE A 31 6.38 -0.62 -0.09
C PHE A 31 5.18 -0.94 -0.98
N VAL A 32 4.74 0.02 -1.78
CA VAL A 32 3.68 -0.18 -2.77
C VAL A 32 4.20 0.18 -4.16
N HIS A 33 3.85 -0.64 -5.14
CA HIS A 33 4.12 -0.39 -6.56
C HIS A 33 2.80 -0.21 -7.31
N GLN A 34 2.80 0.59 -8.37
CA GLN A 34 1.59 0.82 -9.20
C GLN A 34 0.91 -0.48 -9.67
N LYS A 35 1.69 -1.54 -9.92
CA LYS A 35 1.16 -2.87 -10.30
C LYS A 35 0.25 -3.53 -9.25
N GLY A 36 0.41 -3.17 -7.98
CA GLY A 36 -0.40 -3.69 -6.88
C GLY A 36 -1.64 -2.85 -6.58
N LEU A 37 -1.81 -1.70 -7.26
CA LEU A 37 -2.95 -0.82 -7.07
C LEU A 37 -4.16 -1.35 -7.84
N ILE A 38 -5.29 -1.44 -7.15
CA ILE A 38 -6.61 -1.66 -7.76
C ILE A 38 -7.21 -0.31 -8.13
N ASP A 39 -7.18 0.62 -7.18
CA ASP A 39 -7.65 2.00 -7.34
C ASP A 39 -6.47 2.97 -7.32
N GLU A 40 -6.65 4.16 -7.90
CA GLU A 40 -5.67 5.24 -7.78
C GLU A 40 -5.60 5.72 -6.33
N ILE A 41 -4.38 5.84 -5.80
CA ILE A 41 -4.14 6.26 -4.42
C ILE A 41 -3.38 7.57 -4.39
N LYS A 42 -3.69 8.42 -3.42
CA LYS A 42 -3.01 9.70 -3.19
C LYS A 42 -2.47 9.77 -1.78
N GLN A 43 -1.57 10.73 -1.54
CA GLN A 43 -1.03 10.99 -0.21
C GLN A 43 -2.17 11.31 0.77
N ASN A 44 -2.11 10.68 1.95
CA ASN A 44 -3.10 10.69 3.03
C ASN A 44 -4.38 9.89 2.79
N ASP A 45 -4.51 9.17 1.67
CA ASP A 45 -5.67 8.30 1.47
C ASP A 45 -5.60 7.09 2.41
N VAL A 46 -6.77 6.68 2.90
CA VAL A 46 -6.93 5.44 3.67
C VAL A 46 -7.16 4.30 2.68
N VAL A 47 -6.28 3.31 2.75
CA VAL A 47 -6.26 2.19 1.82
C VAL A 47 -6.25 0.86 2.57
N GLU A 48 -6.85 -0.14 1.95
CA GLU A 48 -6.82 -1.53 2.34
C GLU A 48 -5.95 -2.30 1.34
N PHE A 49 -5.04 -3.12 1.83
CA PHE A 49 -4.09 -3.87 1.01
C PHE A 49 -3.69 -5.18 1.66
N ASP A 50 -3.21 -6.11 0.84
CA ASP A 50 -2.57 -7.35 1.31
C ASP A 50 -1.05 -7.21 1.23
N ILE A 51 -0.32 -7.93 2.09
CA ILE A 51 1.14 -8.01 2.04
C ILE A 51 1.56 -9.33 1.43
N GLU A 52 2.40 -9.25 0.40
CA GLU A 52 3.03 -10.40 -0.25
C GLU A 52 4.55 -10.34 -0.11
N GLN A 53 5.19 -11.48 0.13
CA GLN A 53 6.66 -11.57 0.11
C GLN A 53 7.18 -11.58 -1.33
N GLY A 54 7.65 -10.42 -1.79
CA GLY A 54 8.33 -10.29 -3.07
C GLY A 54 9.83 -10.57 -2.97
N LYS A 55 10.50 -10.62 -4.13
CA LYS A 55 11.97 -10.79 -4.24
C LYS A 55 12.79 -9.70 -3.51
N LYS A 56 12.18 -8.55 -3.23
CA LYS A 56 12.82 -7.38 -2.58
C LYS A 56 12.26 -7.10 -1.18
N GLY A 57 11.46 -8.00 -0.62
CA GLY A 57 10.79 -7.81 0.66
C GLY A 57 9.26 -7.70 0.54
N PRO A 58 8.57 -7.39 1.65
CA PRO A 58 7.11 -7.27 1.68
C PRO A 58 6.64 -6.13 0.77
N ASN A 59 5.70 -6.46 -0.12
CA ASN A 59 5.08 -5.52 -1.05
C ASN A 59 3.57 -5.51 -0.84
N ALA A 60 2.96 -4.33 -0.92
CA ALA A 60 1.53 -4.17 -0.90
C ALA A 60 0.92 -4.55 -2.26
N ILE A 61 -0.07 -5.43 -2.24
CA ILE A 61 -0.87 -5.84 -3.40
C ILE A 61 -2.36 -5.65 -3.08
N ASN A 62 -3.19 -5.70 -4.12
CA ASN A 62 -4.64 -5.49 -4.01
C ASN A 62 -5.00 -4.19 -3.29
N VAL A 63 -4.21 -3.13 -3.49
CA VAL A 63 -4.38 -1.87 -2.77
C VAL A 63 -5.63 -1.16 -3.27
N LYS A 64 -6.57 -0.93 -2.37
CA LYS A 64 -7.87 -0.34 -2.64
C LYS A 64 -8.11 0.85 -1.73
N VAL A 65 -8.67 1.94 -2.24
CA VAL A 65 -9.11 3.06 -1.40
C VAL A 65 -10.38 2.65 -0.65
N VAL A 66 -10.42 2.91 0.66
CA VAL A 66 -11.57 2.60 1.55
C VAL A 66 -12.21 3.86 2.14
N GLY A 67 -11.92 5.03 1.55
CA GLY A 67 -12.53 6.33 1.86
C GLY A 67 -13.92 6.52 1.27
#